data_AF-A0A6I9QMC3-F1
#
_entry.id   AF-A0A6I9QMC3-F1
#
_cell.length_a   1.000
_cell.length_b   1.000
_cell.length_c   1.000
_cell.angle_alpha   90.00
_cell.angle_beta   90.00
_cell.angle_gamma   90.00
#
_symmetry.space_group_name_H-M   'P 1'
#
loop_
_entity.id
_entity.type
_entity.pdbx_description
1 polymer ?
#
loop_
_entity_poly.entity_id
_entity_poly.type
_entity_poly.pdbx_seq_one_letter_code
_entity_poly.pdbx_strand_id
1 'polypeptide(L)'
;MDSIICSALEEICACAAAGIHLPELWPSLRDSLSAAGLHPCEPVKKAIWARLLAHPGLRFEADGSFIGSQHPTIQSFEEAEKLRIKIVAEEHLRDNFLGIYDLKAANHEISQIQRTTLERLAAARTNGVTQTELAKEFGIKGNNFFYVVRNLEYQQLIIRQSTMLRAKELADEGESGPKNTQHVTTNLLHLYRYARNLNSNSQQKIVITKPGILGSLDNADGSTLKADGTPGDSVNDDVSIKDYLPEMKAICDKLEEASGKVLVASDIKLALGYRKSPGHRAWRSILNRLKDAHLVEEFQAKVNNRVRSTNCNDRLCLFTLS
;
A
#
# COMPACT_ATOMS: atom_id res chain seq x y z
N MET A 1 -24.13 -15.11 -6.09
CA MET A 1 -23.92 -15.74 -4.77
C MET A 1 -22.46 -16.13 -4.57
N ASP A 2 -21.82 -16.81 -5.53
CA ASP A 2 -20.41 -17.21 -5.40
C ASP A 2 -19.44 -16.04 -5.21
N SER A 3 -19.69 -14.88 -5.85
CA SER A 3 -18.90 -13.66 -5.61
C SER A 3 -18.88 -13.22 -4.15
N ILE A 4 -20.02 -13.31 -3.45
CA ILE A 4 -20.15 -12.95 -2.04
C ILE A 4 -19.42 -13.97 -1.16
N ILE A 5 -19.46 -15.25 -1.53
CA ILE A 5 -18.68 -16.28 -0.83
C ILE A 5 -17.19 -16.03 -1.00
N CYS A 6 -16.73 -15.66 -2.20
CA CYS A 6 -15.35 -15.23 -2.41
C CYS A 6 -14.99 -14.05 -1.51
N SER A 7 -15.81 -12.99 -1.46
CA SER A 7 -15.60 -11.86 -0.56
C SER A 7 -15.55 -12.30 0.92
N ALA A 8 -16.41 -13.22 1.35
CA ALA A 8 -16.40 -13.75 2.71
C ALA A 8 -15.11 -14.51 3.02
N LEU A 9 -14.63 -15.33 2.08
CA LEU A 9 -13.34 -16.02 2.21
C LEU A 9 -12.17 -15.03 2.26
N GLU A 10 -12.21 -13.96 1.47
CA GLU A 10 -11.19 -12.90 1.51
C GLU A 10 -11.17 -12.20 2.87
N GLU A 11 -12.34 -11.88 3.43
CA GLU A 11 -12.48 -11.30 4.76
C GLU A 11 -11.91 -12.22 5.85
N ILE A 12 -12.28 -13.51 5.82
CA ILE A 12 -11.77 -14.51 6.79
C ILE A 12 -10.25 -14.67 6.66
N CYS A 13 -9.71 -14.73 5.44
CA CYS A 13 -8.28 -14.91 5.22
C CYS A 13 -7.46 -13.66 5.59
N ALA A 14 -8.04 -12.46 5.44
CA ALA A 14 -7.38 -11.21 5.83
C ALA A 14 -7.11 -11.12 7.35
N CYS A 15 -7.90 -11.83 8.16
CA CYS A 15 -7.71 -11.95 9.61
C CYS A 15 -6.65 -13.00 10.01
N ALA A 16 -6.02 -13.68 9.04
CA ALA A 16 -4.97 -14.67 9.24
C ALA A 16 -5.32 -15.72 10.33
N ALA A 17 -4.42 -15.98 11.27
CA ALA A 17 -4.65 -16.96 12.35
C ALA A 17 -5.61 -16.46 13.45
N ALA A 18 -5.89 -15.16 13.52
CA ALA A 18 -6.83 -14.63 14.50
C ALA A 18 -8.27 -15.07 14.17
N GLY A 19 -8.59 -15.17 12.88
CA GLY A 19 -9.94 -15.45 12.40
C GLY A 19 -10.89 -14.27 12.60
N ILE A 20 -12.17 -14.50 12.29
CA ILE A 20 -13.23 -13.49 12.39
C ILE A 20 -14.44 -14.09 13.11
N HIS A 21 -15.06 -13.32 14.01
CA HIS A 21 -16.31 -13.74 14.62
C HIS A 21 -17.47 -13.58 13.64
N LEU A 22 -18.41 -14.52 13.66
CA LEU A 22 -19.56 -14.52 12.74
C LEU A 22 -20.35 -13.19 12.73
N PRO A 23 -20.61 -12.51 13.86
CA PRO A 23 -21.27 -11.21 13.85
C PRO A 23 -20.46 -10.09 13.18
N GLU A 24 -19.12 -10.17 13.20
CA GLU A 24 -18.21 -9.17 12.63
C GLU A 24 -18.04 -9.33 11.11
N LEU A 25 -18.36 -10.51 10.58
CA LEU A 25 -18.34 -10.79 9.15
C LEU A 25 -19.43 -10.00 8.39
N TRP A 26 -20.60 -9.76 9.00
CA TRP A 26 -21.70 -9.10 8.29
C TRP A 26 -21.44 -7.62 7.99
N PRO A 27 -20.91 -6.81 8.93
CA PRO A 27 -20.46 -5.46 8.61
C PRO A 27 -19.44 -5.42 7.48
N SER A 28 -18.48 -6.35 7.43
CA SER A 28 -17.43 -6.33 6.40
C SER A 28 -17.93 -6.74 5.02
N LEU A 29 -18.97 -7.57 4.94
CA LEU A 29 -19.61 -7.95 3.68
C LEU A 29 -20.62 -6.93 3.15
N ARG A 30 -20.91 -5.85 3.88
CA ARG A 30 -21.96 -4.87 3.53
C ARG A 30 -21.80 -4.34 2.10
N ASP A 31 -20.60 -3.94 1.72
CA ASP A 31 -20.34 -3.36 0.41
C ASP A 31 -20.50 -4.39 -0.70
N SER A 32 -20.03 -5.62 -0.47
CA SER A 32 -20.16 -6.73 -1.42
C SER A 32 -21.61 -7.18 -1.60
N LEU A 33 -22.40 -7.17 -0.52
CA LEU A 33 -23.83 -7.46 -0.55
C LEU A 33 -24.60 -6.36 -1.29
N SER A 34 -24.30 -5.09 -0.98
CA SER A 34 -24.90 -3.93 -1.64
C SER A 34 -24.62 -3.92 -3.15
N ALA A 35 -23.38 -4.21 -3.56
CA ALA A 35 -22.99 -4.32 -4.96
C ALA A 35 -23.73 -5.45 -5.69
N ALA A 36 -24.11 -6.51 -4.99
CA ALA A 36 -24.93 -7.61 -5.52
C ALA A 36 -26.44 -7.33 -5.45
N GLY A 37 -26.86 -6.16 -4.97
CA GLY A 37 -28.27 -5.81 -4.77
C GLY A 37 -28.95 -6.60 -3.64
N LEU A 38 -28.17 -7.13 -2.70
CA LEU A 38 -28.66 -7.93 -1.58
C LEU A 38 -28.52 -7.17 -0.27
N HIS A 39 -29.49 -7.38 0.62
CA HIS A 39 -29.42 -6.94 2.00
C HIS A 39 -29.00 -8.10 2.90
N PRO A 40 -28.31 -7.84 4.03
CA PRO A 40 -27.96 -8.86 5.03
C PRO A 40 -29.19 -9.31 5.84
N CYS A 41 -30.24 -9.74 5.15
CA CYS A 41 -31.42 -10.34 5.77
C CYS A 41 -31.13 -11.79 6.17
N GLU A 42 -31.94 -12.31 7.10
CA GLU A 42 -31.75 -13.63 7.69
C GLU A 42 -31.65 -14.77 6.65
N PRO A 43 -32.48 -14.83 5.58
CA PRO A 43 -32.34 -15.86 4.54
C PRO A 43 -31.00 -15.80 3.80
N VAL A 44 -30.48 -14.60 3.54
CA VAL A 44 -29.19 -14.40 2.85
C VAL A 44 -28.05 -14.84 3.76
N LYS A 45 -28.07 -14.45 5.05
CA LYS A 45 -27.09 -14.89 6.03
C LYS A 45 -27.08 -16.42 6.18
N LYS A 46 -28.25 -17.05 6.27
CA LYS A 46 -28.40 -18.52 6.30
C LYS A 46 -27.77 -19.19 5.07
N ALA A 47 -28.03 -18.66 3.88
CA ALA A 47 -27.47 -19.19 2.65
C ALA A 47 -25.94 -19.06 2.61
N ILE A 48 -25.38 -17.92 3.02
CA ILE A 48 -23.93 -17.70 3.11
C ILE A 48 -23.32 -18.64 4.14
N TRP A 49 -23.92 -18.75 5.32
CA TRP A 49 -23.46 -19.62 6.40
C TRP A 49 -23.40 -21.09 5.98
N ALA A 50 -24.45 -21.60 5.34
CA ALA A 50 -24.47 -22.97 4.82
C ALA A 50 -23.32 -23.24 3.82
N ARG A 51 -22.98 -22.25 2.98
CA ARG A 51 -21.88 -22.36 2.01
C ARG A 51 -20.50 -22.30 2.70
N LEU A 52 -20.36 -21.49 3.74
CA LEU A 52 -19.13 -21.42 4.54
C LEU A 52 -18.90 -22.72 5.33
N LEU A 53 -19.93 -23.27 5.97
CA LEU A 53 -19.85 -24.56 6.67
C LEU A 53 -19.41 -25.71 5.76
N ALA A 54 -19.86 -25.71 4.51
CA ALA A 54 -19.49 -26.72 3.53
C ALA A 54 -18.08 -26.54 2.95
N HIS A 55 -17.38 -25.45 3.26
CA HIS A 55 -16.08 -25.16 2.68
C HIS A 55 -14.95 -25.92 3.42
N PRO A 56 -14.17 -26.79 2.73
CA PRO A 56 -13.22 -27.69 3.39
C PRO A 56 -12.00 -26.97 4.00
N GLY A 57 -11.70 -25.75 3.58
CA GLY A 57 -10.58 -24.95 4.07
C GLY A 57 -10.89 -24.07 5.29
N LEU A 58 -12.05 -24.24 5.94
CA LEU A 58 -12.46 -23.44 7.09
C LEU A 58 -12.57 -24.28 8.37
N ARG A 59 -12.16 -23.70 9.48
CA ARG A 59 -12.34 -24.23 10.84
C ARG A 59 -13.24 -23.30 11.63
N PHE A 60 -13.99 -23.89 12.56
CA PHE A 60 -14.92 -23.18 13.42
C PHE A 60 -14.51 -23.39 14.88
N GLU A 61 -14.54 -22.32 15.66
CA GLU A 61 -14.21 -22.33 17.08
C GLU A 61 -15.34 -21.68 17.88
N ALA A 62 -15.70 -22.27 19.02
CA ALA A 62 -16.53 -21.65 20.05
C ALA A 62 -15.78 -21.70 21.38
N ASP A 63 -15.73 -20.58 22.10
CA ASP A 63 -15.07 -20.48 23.42
C ASP A 63 -13.64 -21.06 23.44
N GLY A 64 -12.90 -20.91 22.33
CA GLY A 64 -11.53 -21.42 22.16
C GLY A 64 -11.41 -22.92 21.84
N SER A 65 -12.53 -23.62 21.70
CA SER A 65 -12.57 -25.03 21.32
C SER A 65 -13.00 -25.22 19.88
N PHE A 66 -12.32 -26.13 19.17
CA PHE A 66 -12.67 -26.47 17.79
C PHE A 66 -13.98 -27.23 17.70
N ILE A 67 -14.84 -26.80 16.79
CA ILE A 67 -16.10 -27.45 16.46
C ILE A 67 -16.05 -27.90 15.00
N GLY A 68 -16.35 -29.17 14.75
CA GLY A 68 -16.43 -29.70 13.39
C GLY A 68 -17.64 -29.13 12.65
N SER A 69 -17.52 -28.94 11.33
CA SER A 69 -18.59 -28.40 10.46
C SER A 69 -19.91 -29.17 10.52
N GLN A 70 -19.88 -30.44 10.95
CA GLN A 70 -21.06 -31.30 11.11
C GLN A 70 -21.73 -31.21 12.49
N HIS A 71 -21.20 -30.39 13.40
CA HIS A 71 -21.72 -30.31 14.75
C HIS A 71 -23.12 -29.66 14.77
N PRO A 72 -24.10 -30.24 15.48
CA PRO A 72 -25.50 -29.78 15.43
C PRO A 72 -25.67 -28.28 15.74
N THR A 73 -24.91 -27.75 16.70
CA THR A 73 -25.05 -26.36 17.17
C THR A 73 -24.62 -25.30 16.17
N ILE A 74 -23.84 -25.68 15.14
CA ILE A 74 -23.39 -24.74 14.11
C ILE A 74 -24.12 -24.95 12.79
N GLN A 75 -24.90 -26.03 12.62
CA GLN A 75 -25.76 -26.23 11.44
C GLN A 75 -26.85 -25.17 11.34
N SER A 76 -27.39 -24.76 12.49
CA SER A 76 -28.32 -23.63 12.58
C SER A 76 -27.55 -22.32 12.63
N PHE A 77 -27.90 -21.39 11.73
CA PHE A 77 -27.29 -20.06 11.70
C PHE A 77 -27.58 -19.29 12.99
N GLU A 78 -28.80 -19.39 13.51
CA GLU A 78 -29.25 -18.66 14.70
C GLU A 78 -28.51 -19.11 15.96
N GLU A 79 -28.19 -20.40 16.06
CA GLU A 79 -27.39 -20.94 17.15
C GLU A 79 -25.93 -20.56 17.01
N ALA A 80 -25.38 -20.63 15.79
CA ALA A 80 -24.01 -20.19 15.51
C ALA A 80 -23.80 -18.68 15.80
N GLU A 81 -24.77 -17.83 15.47
CA GLU A 81 -24.69 -16.39 15.73
C GLU A 81 -24.77 -16.09 17.24
N LYS A 82 -25.63 -16.81 17.97
CA LYS A 82 -25.73 -16.71 19.45
C LYS A 82 -24.45 -17.16 20.15
N LEU A 83 -23.83 -18.23 19.67
CA LEU A 83 -22.56 -18.76 20.20
C LEU A 83 -21.33 -17.95 19.77
N ARG A 84 -21.51 -16.90 18.97
CA ARG A 84 -20.42 -16.03 18.46
C ARG A 84 -19.26 -16.83 17.86
N ILE A 85 -19.60 -17.83 17.06
CA ILE A 85 -18.64 -18.72 16.41
C ILE A 85 -17.55 -17.91 15.70
N LYS A 86 -16.31 -18.30 15.93
CA LYS A 86 -15.14 -17.75 15.25
C LYS A 86 -14.79 -18.64 14.06
N ILE A 87 -14.66 -18.03 12.89
CA ILE A 87 -14.29 -18.69 11.65
C ILE A 87 -12.81 -18.43 11.40
N VAL A 88 -12.03 -19.50 11.21
CA VAL A 88 -10.60 -19.43 10.97
C VAL A 88 -10.29 -20.16 9.66
N ALA A 89 -9.63 -19.48 8.73
CA ALA A 89 -9.11 -20.12 7.53
C ALA A 89 -7.96 -21.08 7.89
N GLU A 90 -7.98 -22.29 7.34
CA GLU A 90 -6.85 -23.21 7.46
C GLU A 90 -5.56 -22.65 6.86
N GLU A 91 -4.42 -23.17 7.30
CA GLU A 91 -3.10 -22.69 6.85
C GLU A 91 -2.97 -22.69 5.32
N HIS A 92 -3.36 -23.78 4.66
CA HIS A 92 -3.26 -23.90 3.21
C HIS A 92 -4.10 -22.84 2.47
N LEU A 93 -5.27 -22.47 3.01
CA LEU A 93 -6.14 -21.45 2.43
C LEU A 93 -5.54 -20.06 2.63
N ARG A 94 -4.97 -19.79 3.82
CA ARG A 94 -4.24 -18.56 4.09
C ARG A 94 -3.01 -18.42 3.19
N ASP A 95 -2.25 -19.50 2.99
CA ASP A 95 -1.08 -19.51 2.12
C ASP A 95 -1.43 -19.17 0.67
N ASN A 96 -2.53 -19.75 0.16
CA ASN A 96 -3.07 -19.41 -1.15
C ASN A 96 -3.46 -17.93 -1.21
N PHE A 97 -4.19 -17.45 -0.19
CA PHE A 97 -4.61 -16.05 -0.12
C PHE A 97 -3.45 -15.05 -0.13
N LEU A 98 -2.34 -15.38 0.53
CA LEU A 98 -1.11 -14.57 0.55
C LEU A 98 -0.24 -14.73 -0.71
N GLY A 99 -0.58 -15.64 -1.62
CA GLY A 99 0.18 -15.91 -2.85
C GLY A 99 1.46 -16.72 -2.62
N ILE A 100 1.61 -17.38 -1.47
CA ILE A 100 2.83 -18.14 -1.12
C ILE A 100 2.72 -19.64 -1.45
N TYR A 101 1.57 -20.08 -1.98
CA TYR A 101 1.31 -21.48 -2.34
C TYR A 101 2.34 -22.02 -3.34
N ASP A 102 2.59 -21.29 -4.44
CA ASP A 102 3.55 -21.70 -5.47
C ASP A 102 4.99 -21.72 -4.96
N LEU A 103 5.32 -20.82 -4.02
CA LEU A 103 6.64 -20.79 -3.38
C LEU A 103 6.86 -22.01 -2.48
N LYS A 104 5.84 -22.39 -1.69
CA LYS A 104 5.89 -23.62 -0.88
C LYS A 104 6.00 -24.86 -1.76
N ALA A 105 5.27 -24.91 -2.88
CA ALA A 105 5.37 -26.00 -3.86
C ALA A 105 6.77 -26.09 -4.51
N ALA A 106 7.44 -24.95 -4.69
CA ALA A 106 8.81 -24.87 -5.21
C ALA A 106 9.91 -25.04 -4.14
N ASN A 107 9.56 -25.47 -2.91
CA ASN A 107 10.47 -25.59 -1.76
C ASN A 107 11.20 -24.28 -1.38
N HIS A 108 10.62 -23.13 -1.70
CA HIS A 108 11.09 -21.85 -1.19
C HIS A 108 10.54 -21.61 0.22
N GLU A 109 11.45 -21.56 1.19
CA GLU A 109 11.09 -21.22 2.57
C GLU A 109 10.77 -19.73 2.71
N ILE A 110 9.61 -19.43 3.29
CA ILE A 110 9.26 -18.08 3.72
C ILE A 110 9.57 -17.92 5.20
N SER A 111 10.38 -16.92 5.54
CA SER A 111 10.66 -16.62 6.94
C SER A 111 9.40 -16.15 7.68
N GLN A 112 9.39 -16.31 9.01
CA GLN A 112 8.27 -15.86 9.83
C GLN A 112 8.00 -14.35 9.66
N ILE A 113 9.04 -13.53 9.57
CA ILE A 113 8.90 -12.08 9.38
C ILE A 113 8.29 -11.71 8.03
N GLN A 114 8.61 -12.47 6.98
CA GLN A 114 8.01 -12.29 5.66
C GLN A 114 6.53 -12.66 5.71
N ARG A 115 6.20 -13.79 6.34
CA ARG A 115 4.81 -14.24 6.51
C ARG A 115 3.98 -13.22 7.28
N THR A 116 4.44 -12.77 8.45
CA THR A 116 3.72 -11.78 9.25
C THR A 116 3.61 -10.43 8.54
N THR A 117 4.59 -10.05 7.73
CA THR A 117 4.50 -8.87 6.86
C THR A 117 3.36 -9.02 5.85
N LEU A 118 3.25 -10.16 5.16
CA LEU A 118 2.19 -10.41 4.20
C LEU A 118 0.80 -10.45 4.86
N GLU A 119 0.68 -11.07 6.03
CA GLU A 119 -0.56 -11.10 6.83
C GLU A 119 -0.98 -9.69 7.26
N ARG A 120 -0.02 -8.86 7.70
CA ARG A 120 -0.27 -7.46 8.08
C ARG A 120 -0.71 -6.59 6.89
N LEU A 121 -0.14 -6.84 5.71
CA LEU A 121 -0.55 -6.20 4.45
C LEU A 121 -1.91 -6.71 3.96
N ALA A 122 -2.22 -7.99 4.17
CA ALA A 122 -3.52 -8.58 3.89
C ALA A 122 -4.64 -7.86 4.66
N ALA A 123 -4.44 -7.67 5.97
CA ALA A 123 -5.37 -6.95 6.84
C ALA A 123 -5.54 -5.47 6.42
N ALA A 124 -4.48 -4.85 5.89
CA ALA A 124 -4.53 -3.45 5.44
C ALA A 124 -5.20 -3.25 4.06
N ARG A 125 -5.40 -4.33 3.29
CA ARG A 125 -6.08 -4.30 1.98
C ARG A 125 -5.55 -3.19 1.06
N THR A 126 -6.46 -2.39 0.50
CA THR A 126 -6.19 -1.24 -0.37
C THR A 126 -5.59 -0.05 0.36
N ASN A 127 -5.66 0.02 1.70
CA ASN A 127 -5.06 1.11 2.46
C ASN A 127 -3.53 0.99 2.49
N GLY A 128 -3.02 -0.24 2.49
CA GLY A 128 -1.59 -0.53 2.57
C GLY A 128 -0.99 -0.17 3.91
N VAL A 129 0.32 -0.41 4.04
CA VAL A 129 1.08 -0.05 5.26
C VAL A 129 2.43 0.50 4.84
N THR A 130 2.91 1.55 5.52
CA THR A 130 4.23 2.09 5.20
C THR A 130 5.34 1.16 5.70
N GLN A 131 6.44 1.11 4.94
CA GLN A 131 7.63 0.34 5.31
C GLN A 131 8.18 0.76 6.67
N THR A 132 8.07 2.05 7.04
CA THR A 132 8.53 2.57 8.32
C THR A 132 7.63 2.12 9.48
N GLU A 133 6.31 2.08 9.27
CA GLU A 133 5.37 1.57 10.29
C GLU A 133 5.61 0.08 10.55
N LEU A 134 5.75 -0.74 9.50
CA LEU A 134 6.04 -2.16 9.65
C LEU A 134 7.39 -2.42 10.35
N ALA A 135 8.43 -1.69 9.97
CA ALA A 135 9.74 -1.81 10.61
C ALA A 135 9.66 -1.49 12.11
N LYS A 136 8.89 -0.46 12.49
CA LYS A 136 8.65 -0.10 13.91
C LYS A 136 7.81 -1.17 14.63
N GLU A 137 6.72 -1.63 14.02
CA GLU A 137 5.83 -2.65 14.56
C GLU A 137 6.59 -3.94 14.89
N PHE A 138 7.51 -4.35 14.02
CA PHE A 138 8.33 -5.55 14.23
C PHE A 138 9.62 -5.31 15.03
N GLY A 139 9.91 -4.08 15.45
CA GLY A 139 11.15 -3.75 16.16
C GLY A 139 12.43 -3.95 15.33
N ILE A 140 12.32 -3.90 13.99
CA ILE A 140 13.43 -4.16 13.07
C ILE A 140 14.01 -2.83 12.58
N LYS A 141 15.35 -2.71 12.60
CA LYS A 141 16.02 -1.55 11.99
C LYS A 141 15.65 -1.43 10.52
N GLY A 142 15.33 -0.21 10.05
CA GLY A 142 14.84 0.03 8.68
C GLY A 142 15.72 -0.56 7.57
N ASN A 143 17.05 -0.54 7.75
CA ASN A 143 18.00 -1.15 6.80
C ASN A 143 17.84 -2.67 6.67
N ASN A 144 17.50 -3.35 7.77
CA ASN A 144 17.28 -4.80 7.75
C ASN A 144 15.91 -5.13 7.16
N PHE A 145 14.89 -4.36 7.52
CA PHE A 145 13.54 -4.54 6.98
C PHE A 145 13.48 -4.27 5.47
N PHE A 146 14.34 -3.38 4.96
CA PHE A 146 14.51 -3.17 3.51
C PHE A 146 14.80 -4.46 2.75
N TYR A 147 15.65 -5.36 3.29
CA TYR A 147 15.94 -6.64 2.63
C TYR A 147 14.75 -7.59 2.63
N VAL A 148 13.96 -7.60 3.71
CA VAL A 148 12.69 -8.34 3.78
C VAL A 148 11.76 -7.87 2.67
N VAL A 149 11.54 -6.56 2.57
CA VAL A 149 10.68 -5.96 1.54
C VAL A 149 11.25 -6.24 0.14
N ARG A 150 12.57 -6.23 -0.05
CA ARG A 150 13.20 -6.48 -1.37
C ARG A 150 13.03 -7.92 -1.81
N ASN A 151 13.13 -8.87 -0.90
CA ASN A 151 12.90 -10.27 -1.22
C ASN A 151 11.42 -10.51 -1.59
N LEU A 152 10.48 -9.98 -0.78
CA LEU A 152 9.05 -10.09 -1.07
C LEU A 152 8.64 -9.45 -2.40
N GLU A 153 9.26 -8.32 -2.76
CA GLU A 153 9.05 -7.66 -4.06
C GLU A 153 9.62 -8.47 -5.23
N TYR A 154 10.82 -9.04 -5.08
CA TYR A 154 11.42 -9.92 -6.09
C TYR A 154 10.55 -11.15 -6.36
N GLN A 155 9.93 -11.70 -5.32
CA GLN A 155 8.97 -12.80 -5.41
C GLN A 155 7.58 -12.37 -5.91
N GLN A 156 7.39 -11.09 -6.26
CA GLN A 156 6.11 -10.51 -6.72
C GLN A 156 4.94 -10.69 -5.75
N LEU A 157 5.22 -10.88 -4.45
CA LEU A 157 4.20 -11.01 -3.41
C LEU A 157 3.64 -9.64 -2.98
N ILE A 158 4.47 -8.60 -3.12
CA ILE A 158 4.11 -7.23 -2.76
C ILE A 158 4.46 -6.25 -3.89
N ILE A 159 3.81 -5.09 -3.85
CA ILE A 159 4.13 -3.94 -4.69
C ILE A 159 4.50 -2.76 -3.80
N ARG A 160 5.52 -2.00 -4.23
CA ARG A 160 5.95 -0.75 -3.59
C ARG A 160 5.40 0.46 -4.31
N GLN A 161 4.88 1.40 -3.54
CA GLN A 161 4.53 2.73 -4.01
C GLN A 161 5.30 3.79 -3.22
N SER A 162 6.07 4.63 -3.90
CA SER A 162 6.85 5.67 -3.24
C SER A 162 5.92 6.74 -2.66
N THR A 163 5.94 6.89 -1.32
CA THR A 163 5.06 7.82 -0.58
C THR A 163 5.92 8.84 0.19
N MET A 164 5.47 10.09 0.25
CA MET A 164 6.11 11.12 1.09
C MET A 164 5.27 11.36 2.33
N LEU A 165 5.80 11.05 3.51
CA LEU A 165 5.17 11.48 4.75
C LEU A 165 5.64 12.90 5.07
N ARG A 166 4.68 13.83 5.20
CA ARG A 166 4.92 15.13 5.83
C ARG A 166 4.45 15.03 7.28
N ALA A 167 5.38 14.98 8.23
CA ALA A 167 5.07 15.27 9.62
C ALA A 167 4.96 16.79 9.77
N LYS A 168 3.77 17.30 10.09
CA LYS A 168 3.58 18.69 10.49
C LYS A 168 3.63 18.72 12.02
N GLU A 169 4.75 19.15 12.58
CA GLU A 169 4.78 19.60 13.97
C GLU A 169 3.96 20.90 14.03
N LEU A 170 3.00 20.97 14.95
CA LEU A 170 2.24 22.20 15.19
C LEU A 170 3.21 23.29 15.65
N ALA A 171 3.13 24.45 15.00
CA ALA A 171 3.79 25.64 15.45
C ALA A 171 3.17 26.04 16.79
N ASP A 172 3.96 25.94 17.86
CA ASP A 172 3.72 26.78 19.04
C ASP A 172 3.99 28.22 18.61
N GLU A 173 3.06 29.13 18.90
CA GLU A 173 3.18 30.53 18.52
C GLU A 173 4.37 31.16 19.23
N GLY A 174 5.41 31.48 18.44
CA GLY A 174 6.50 32.35 18.87
C GLY A 174 7.84 31.63 18.97
N GLU A 175 8.46 31.34 17.82
CA GLU A 175 9.89 31.65 17.63
C GLU A 175 10.34 31.39 16.18
N SER A 176 10.99 32.41 15.63
CA SER A 176 11.51 32.52 14.28
C SER A 176 12.63 31.52 13.96
N GLY A 177 12.46 30.72 12.91
CA GLY A 177 13.52 29.96 12.24
C GLY A 177 12.96 28.97 11.21
N PRO A 178 13.67 28.67 10.10
CA PRO A 178 13.21 27.67 9.12
C PRO A 178 13.41 26.28 9.72
N LYS A 179 12.40 25.79 10.47
CA LYS A 179 12.43 24.45 11.05
C LYS A 179 12.28 23.41 9.94
N ASN A 180 13.30 22.57 9.79
CA ASN A 180 13.37 21.50 8.80
C ASN A 180 12.16 20.57 8.92
N THR A 181 11.20 20.68 8.01
CA THR A 181 10.20 19.63 7.80
C THR A 181 10.93 18.35 7.44
N GLN A 182 10.96 17.38 8.35
CA GLN A 182 11.59 16.09 8.10
C GLN A 182 10.76 15.35 7.04
N HIS A 183 11.22 15.45 5.79
CA HIS A 183 10.66 14.69 4.68
C HIS A 183 11.15 13.25 4.77
N VAL A 184 10.36 12.38 5.41
CA VAL A 184 10.62 10.95 5.37
C VAL A 184 9.91 10.38 4.15
N THR A 185 10.67 10.15 3.08
CA THR A 185 10.22 9.32 1.96
C THR A 185 10.15 7.88 2.45
N THR A 186 8.96 7.30 2.51
CA THR A 186 8.78 5.89 2.87
C THR A 186 7.92 5.22 1.81
N ASN A 187 8.12 3.93 1.59
CA ASN A 187 7.32 3.22 0.61
C ASN A 187 6.04 2.75 1.28
N LEU A 188 4.89 3.01 0.64
CA LEU A 188 3.64 2.36 0.95
C LEU A 188 3.65 0.98 0.27
N LEU A 189 3.32 -0.05 1.03
CA LEU A 189 3.38 -1.45 0.60
C LEU A 189 1.97 -2.01 0.55
N HIS A 190 1.72 -2.83 -0.47
CA HIS A 190 0.47 -3.58 -0.63
C HIS A 190 0.78 -5.01 -1.06
N LEU A 191 -0.11 -5.96 -0.73
CA LEU A 191 -0.10 -7.26 -1.39
C LEU A 191 -0.38 -7.09 -2.88
N TYR A 192 0.27 -7.90 -3.71
CA TYR A 192 0.12 -7.85 -5.16
C TYR A 192 -1.34 -7.92 -5.61
N ARG A 193 -2.16 -8.75 -4.96
CA ARG A 193 -3.60 -8.89 -5.28
C ARG A 193 -4.41 -7.60 -5.15
N TYR A 194 -4.01 -6.70 -4.24
CA TYR A 194 -4.70 -5.41 -4.01
C TYR A 194 -4.17 -4.28 -4.89
N ALA A 195 -3.08 -4.52 -5.61
CA ALA A 195 -2.52 -3.52 -6.51
C ALA A 195 -3.34 -3.28 -7.77
N ARG A 196 -4.31 -4.15 -8.10
CA ARG A 196 -5.19 -3.96 -9.26
C ARG A 196 -6.06 -2.69 -9.20
N ASN A 197 -6.27 -2.15 -7.99
CA ASN A 197 -6.99 -0.89 -7.77
C ASN A 197 -6.06 0.32 -7.65
N LEU A 198 -4.74 0.08 -7.70
CA LEU A 198 -3.71 1.09 -7.60
C LEU A 198 -3.12 1.23 -9.00
N ASN A 199 -3.71 2.15 -9.78
CA ASN A 199 -3.28 2.57 -11.11
C ASN A 199 -1.77 2.34 -11.27
N SER A 200 -1.38 1.46 -12.19
CA SER A 200 -0.05 0.86 -12.34
C SER A 200 1.08 1.84 -12.72
N ASN A 201 0.94 3.11 -12.37
CA ASN A 201 1.92 4.15 -12.62
C ASN A 201 2.83 4.26 -11.40
N SER A 202 3.99 3.60 -11.47
CA SER A 202 5.17 3.78 -10.60
C SER A 202 5.66 5.24 -10.48
N GLN A 203 4.99 6.15 -11.19
CA GLN A 203 5.26 7.56 -11.30
C GLN A 203 4.38 8.43 -10.39
N GLN A 204 3.24 7.94 -9.88
CA GLN A 204 2.39 8.74 -8.99
C GLN A 204 2.86 8.65 -7.55
N LYS A 205 3.10 9.81 -6.93
CA LYS A 205 3.57 9.94 -5.55
C LYS A 205 2.44 10.45 -4.68
N ILE A 206 1.97 9.60 -3.76
CA ILE A 206 0.96 9.98 -2.76
C ILE A 206 1.68 10.70 -1.61
N VAL A 207 1.17 11.85 -1.20
CA VAL A 207 1.62 12.58 -0.01
C VAL A 207 0.51 12.46 1.03
N ILE A 208 0.76 11.69 2.10
CA ILE A 208 -0.20 11.55 3.21
C ILE A 208 0.25 12.51 4.31
N THR A 209 -0.62 13.44 4.67
CA THR A 209 -0.43 14.36 5.81
C THR A 209 -1.25 13.81 6.97
N LYS A 210 -0.62 13.18 7.97
CA LYS A 210 -1.33 12.81 9.21
C LYS A 210 -1.45 14.04 10.12
N PRO A 211 -2.63 14.35 10.68
CA PRO A 211 -2.71 15.22 11.87
C PRO A 211 -2.12 14.47 13.08
N GLY A 212 -1.35 15.18 13.91
CA GLY A 212 -0.60 14.60 15.02
C GLY A 212 -1.51 13.94 16.06
N ILE A 213 -1.22 12.68 16.39
CA ILE A 213 -1.77 11.99 17.56
C ILE A 213 -1.09 12.59 18.79
N LEU A 214 -1.83 13.38 19.57
CA LEU A 214 -1.42 13.86 20.88
C LEU A 214 -1.27 12.65 21.80
N GLY A 215 -0.06 12.45 22.32
CA GLY A 215 0.23 11.45 23.34
C GLY A 215 -0.56 11.76 24.62
N SER A 216 -1.41 10.83 25.00
CA SER A 216 -2.02 10.71 26.32
C SER A 216 -1.05 10.02 27.27
N LEU A 217 -0.58 10.72 28.31
CA LEU A 217 -0.23 10.25 29.67
C LEU A 217 0.39 11.47 30.41
N ASP A 218 -0.04 11.99 31.57
CA ASP A 218 -1.00 11.54 32.57
C ASP A 218 -1.35 12.69 33.54
N ASN A 219 -2.48 12.51 34.23
CA ASN A 219 -2.87 12.99 35.58
C ASN A 219 -3.77 14.22 35.80
N ALA A 220 -4.99 13.86 36.22
CA ALA A 220 -5.72 14.31 37.41
C ALA A 220 -6.36 15.71 37.42
N ASP A 221 -7.69 15.71 37.23
CA ASP A 221 -8.71 15.91 38.29
C ASP A 221 -9.86 16.82 37.85
N GLY A 222 -11.09 16.49 38.25
CA GLY A 222 -12.21 17.44 38.31
C GLY A 222 -13.30 17.43 37.20
N SER A 223 -14.33 16.61 37.42
CA SER A 223 -15.77 17.01 37.43
C SER A 223 -16.53 17.51 36.17
N THR A 224 -17.68 16.82 35.97
CA THR A 224 -19.03 17.29 35.55
C THR A 224 -19.42 17.58 34.09
N LEU A 225 -20.30 16.70 33.57
CA LEU A 225 -21.59 16.91 32.87
C LEU A 225 -21.74 18.06 31.83
N LYS A 226 -22.05 17.72 30.57
CA LYS A 226 -23.40 17.82 29.96
C LYS A 226 -23.39 17.56 28.44
N ALA A 227 -24.57 17.17 27.97
CA ALA A 227 -24.93 16.68 26.65
C ALA A 227 -25.13 17.77 25.56
N ASP A 228 -25.10 17.28 24.31
CA ASP A 228 -26.02 17.55 23.18
C ASP A 228 -25.41 18.19 21.92
N GLY A 229 -25.87 17.70 20.75
CA GLY A 229 -25.89 18.48 19.50
C GLY A 229 -24.97 18.09 18.32
N THR A 230 -25.46 17.16 17.49
CA THR A 230 -25.47 17.20 16.00
C THR A 230 -24.15 16.92 15.20
N PRO A 231 -24.25 16.32 13.99
CA PRO A 231 -23.15 15.63 13.30
C PRO A 231 -22.58 16.39 12.10
N GLY A 232 -21.35 16.03 11.73
CA GLY A 232 -20.82 16.21 10.39
C GLY A 232 -19.79 17.33 10.26
N ASP A 233 -18.52 16.96 10.23
CA ASP A 233 -17.67 17.46 9.15
C ASP A 233 -16.62 16.41 8.80
N SER A 234 -16.68 15.95 7.56
CA SER A 234 -15.70 15.03 6.97
C SER A 234 -14.34 15.70 6.98
N VAL A 235 -13.41 15.15 7.76
CA VAL A 235 -12.00 15.52 7.69
C VAL A 235 -11.50 15.09 6.31
N ASN A 236 -11.53 16.04 5.36
CA ASN A 236 -10.92 15.87 4.06
C ASN A 236 -9.42 15.75 4.26
N ASP A 237 -8.92 14.52 4.21
CA ASP A 237 -7.50 14.26 3.99
C ASP A 237 -7.10 14.91 2.66
N ASP A 238 -6.26 15.94 2.73
CA ASP A 238 -5.76 16.65 1.55
C ASP A 238 -4.69 15.80 0.85
N VAL A 239 -5.16 14.80 0.09
CA VAL A 239 -4.34 13.87 -0.68
C VAL A 239 -3.86 14.57 -1.96
N SER A 240 -2.64 15.09 -1.94
CA SER A 240 -2.01 15.68 -3.13
C SER A 240 -1.20 14.63 -3.89
N ILE A 241 -1.68 14.26 -5.09
CA ILE A 241 -0.98 13.40 -6.05
C ILE A 241 -0.01 14.26 -6.88
N LYS A 242 1.30 13.98 -6.83
CA LYS A 242 2.24 14.57 -7.78
C LYS A 242 2.36 13.70 -9.03
N ASP A 243 1.91 14.24 -10.15
CA ASP A 243 2.06 13.64 -11.47
C ASP A 243 3.34 14.12 -12.15
N TYR A 244 4.24 13.18 -12.46
CA TYR A 244 5.51 13.45 -13.16
C TYR A 244 5.39 13.18 -14.68
N LEU A 245 4.24 12.68 -15.15
CA LEU A 245 3.98 12.44 -16.58
C LEU A 245 4.16 13.71 -17.43
N PRO A 246 3.70 14.90 -17.02
CA PRO A 246 3.90 16.12 -17.83
C PRO A 246 5.38 16.44 -18.04
N GLU A 247 6.20 16.23 -17.01
CA GLU A 247 7.63 16.53 -17.03
C GLU A 247 8.43 15.49 -17.81
N MET A 248 8.06 14.20 -17.69
CA MET A 248 8.64 13.12 -18.49
C MET A 248 8.27 13.28 -19.96
N LYS A 249 7.01 13.60 -20.25
CA LYS A 249 6.54 13.88 -21.61
C LYS A 249 7.28 15.06 -22.23
N ALA A 250 7.45 16.17 -21.51
CA ALA A 250 8.18 17.34 -22.02
C ALA A 250 9.64 17.03 -22.39
N ILE A 251 10.29 16.10 -21.69
CA ILE A 251 11.64 15.61 -22.06
C ILE A 251 11.57 14.74 -23.31
N CYS A 252 10.60 13.83 -23.41
CA CYS A 252 10.43 12.98 -24.58
C CYS A 252 10.08 13.79 -25.83
N ASP A 253 9.14 14.73 -25.76
CA ASP A 253 8.75 15.63 -26.85
C ASP A 253 9.97 16.43 -27.34
N LYS A 254 10.83 16.91 -26.42
CA LYS A 254 12.07 17.61 -26.79
C LYS A 254 13.11 16.72 -27.45
N LEU A 255 13.20 15.46 -27.05
CA LEU A 255 14.07 14.49 -27.71
C LEU A 255 13.53 14.11 -29.10
N GLU A 256 12.22 14.06 -29.27
CA GLU A 256 11.58 13.76 -30.56
C GLU A 256 11.73 14.92 -31.57
N GLU A 257 11.70 16.17 -31.10
CA GLU A 257 11.98 17.36 -31.92
C GLU A 257 13.45 17.43 -32.42
N ALA A 258 14.37 16.68 -31.80
CA ALA A 258 15.78 16.73 -32.14
C ALA A 258 16.15 15.81 -33.32
N SER A 259 16.97 16.33 -34.24
CA SER A 259 17.48 15.55 -35.38
C SER A 259 18.29 14.34 -34.90
N GLY A 260 17.76 13.14 -35.11
CA GLY A 260 18.38 11.88 -34.68
C GLY A 260 17.99 11.40 -33.28
N LYS A 261 17.06 12.07 -32.58
CA LYS A 261 16.59 11.71 -31.22
C LYS A 261 17.68 11.69 -30.16
N VAL A 262 18.72 12.51 -30.34
CA VAL A 262 19.85 12.67 -29.43
C VAL A 262 20.03 14.14 -29.09
N LEU A 263 20.09 14.45 -27.79
CA LEU A 263 20.42 15.79 -27.30
C LEU A 263 21.42 15.72 -26.15
N VAL A 264 22.19 16.80 -26.00
CA VAL A 264 23.09 16.97 -24.85
C VAL A 264 22.24 17.28 -23.61
N ALA A 265 22.48 16.57 -22.50
CA ALA A 265 21.70 16.73 -21.27
C ALA A 265 21.74 18.17 -20.71
N SER A 266 22.80 18.93 -20.98
CA SER A 266 22.91 20.35 -20.60
C SER A 266 21.92 21.23 -21.38
N ASP A 267 21.72 20.96 -22.67
CA ASP A 267 20.78 21.70 -23.52
C ASP A 267 19.32 21.40 -23.12
N ILE A 268 19.00 20.14 -22.82
CA ILE A 268 17.66 19.76 -22.31
C ILE A 268 17.39 20.44 -20.95
N LYS A 269 18.37 20.44 -20.04
CA LYS A 269 18.25 21.12 -18.74
C LYS A 269 17.99 22.61 -18.91
N LEU A 270 18.68 23.27 -19.82
CA LEU A 270 18.52 24.70 -20.07
C LEU A 270 17.17 25.02 -20.70
N ALA A 271 16.73 24.22 -21.69
CA ALA A 271 15.47 24.38 -22.40
C ALA A 271 14.24 24.17 -21.50
N LEU A 272 14.31 23.20 -20.59
CA LEU A 272 13.21 22.86 -19.67
C LEU A 272 13.32 23.58 -18.31
N GLY A 273 14.25 24.53 -18.17
CA GLY A 273 14.33 25.39 -16.98
C GLY A 273 14.90 24.70 -15.73
N TYR A 274 15.55 23.54 -15.85
CA TYR A 274 16.25 22.86 -14.75
C TYR A 274 17.53 23.60 -14.35
N ARG A 275 17.36 24.74 -13.67
CA ARG A 275 18.44 25.63 -13.22
C ARG A 275 18.68 25.49 -11.72
N LYS A 276 19.91 25.81 -11.30
CA LYS A 276 20.35 25.83 -9.90
C LYS A 276 20.26 24.45 -9.22
N SER A 277 20.67 24.38 -7.96
CA SER A 277 20.65 23.15 -7.16
C SER A 277 19.28 22.43 -7.08
N PRO A 278 18.12 23.10 -6.94
CA PRO A 278 16.82 22.41 -6.95
C PRO A 278 16.48 21.83 -8.33
N GLY A 279 16.73 22.56 -9.42
CA GLY A 279 16.50 22.08 -10.78
C GLY A 279 17.37 20.88 -11.13
N HIS A 280 18.63 20.86 -10.68
CA HIS A 280 19.50 19.69 -10.88
C HIS A 280 19.07 18.45 -10.08
N ARG A 281 18.40 18.63 -8.92
CA ARG A 281 17.81 17.52 -8.17
C ARG A 281 16.57 16.97 -8.89
N ALA A 282 15.69 17.86 -9.37
CA ALA A 282 14.52 17.48 -10.15
C ALA A 282 14.91 16.74 -11.44
N TRP A 283 15.90 17.26 -12.18
CA TRP A 283 16.46 16.61 -13.36
C TRP A 283 16.93 15.18 -13.06
N ARG A 284 17.73 14.98 -12.01
CA ARG A 284 18.22 13.64 -11.63
C ARG A 284 17.06 12.70 -11.29
N SER A 285 16.05 13.19 -10.60
CA SER A 285 14.87 12.40 -10.25
C SER A 285 14.08 11.97 -11.49
N ILE A 286 13.89 12.85 -12.47
CA ILE A 286 13.09 12.58 -13.66
C ILE A 286 13.89 11.74 -14.66
N LEU A 287 15.19 12.01 -14.82
CA LEU A 287 16.08 11.22 -15.67
C LEU A 287 16.20 9.78 -15.18
N ASN A 288 16.30 9.54 -13.88
CA ASN A 288 16.30 8.17 -13.34
C ASN A 288 14.99 7.46 -13.67
N ARG A 289 13.84 8.14 -13.57
CA ARG A 289 12.52 7.57 -13.93
C ARG A 289 12.41 7.25 -15.41
N LEU A 290 12.96 8.09 -16.29
CA LEU A 290 13.01 7.83 -17.73
C LEU A 290 13.89 6.60 -18.06
N LYS A 291 15.00 6.42 -17.33
CA LYS A 291 15.85 5.23 -17.45
C LYS A 291 15.16 3.96 -16.93
N ASP A 292 14.51 4.05 -15.76
CA ASP A 292 13.75 2.93 -15.19
C ASP A 292 12.58 2.51 -16.09
N ALA A 293 12.01 3.46 -16.86
CA ALA A 293 10.98 3.20 -17.86
C ALA A 293 11.52 2.77 -19.24
N HIS A 294 12.84 2.62 -19.40
CA HIS A 294 13.52 2.29 -20.66
C HIS A 294 13.23 3.27 -21.82
N LEU A 295 12.86 4.52 -21.51
CA LEU A 295 12.55 5.55 -22.51
C LEU A 295 13.79 6.30 -22.99
N VAL A 296 14.83 6.39 -22.15
CA VAL A 296 16.05 7.14 -22.43
C VAL A 296 17.28 6.40 -21.91
N GLU A 297 18.32 6.33 -22.73
CA GLU A 297 19.67 5.92 -22.32
C GLU A 297 20.61 7.12 -22.24
N GLU A 298 21.50 7.12 -21.25
CA GLU A 298 22.53 8.15 -21.09
C GLU A 298 23.89 7.56 -21.42
N PHE A 299 24.53 8.05 -22.47
CA PHE A 299 25.91 7.68 -22.80
C PHE A 299 26.82 8.91 -22.90
N GLN A 300 28.10 8.67 -22.66
CA GLN A 300 29.13 9.69 -22.84
C GLN A 300 29.58 9.65 -24.29
N ALA A 301 29.43 10.76 -25.03
CA ALA A 301 30.17 10.92 -26.27
C ALA A 301 30.71 12.34 -26.42
N LYS A 302 31.81 12.43 -27.17
CA LYS A 302 32.58 13.65 -27.37
C LYS A 302 31.97 14.41 -28.54
N VAL A 303 31.15 15.42 -28.27
CA VAL A 303 30.53 16.24 -29.32
C VAL A 303 31.47 17.38 -29.71
N ASN A 304 32.05 17.28 -30.91
CA ASN A 304 32.70 18.33 -31.71
C ASN A 304 33.40 19.48 -30.96
N ASN A 305 34.70 19.32 -30.64
CA ASN A 305 35.79 20.32 -30.55
C ASN A 305 35.46 21.83 -30.31
N ARG A 306 34.39 22.17 -29.62
CA ARG A 306 34.02 23.54 -29.25
C ARG A 306 34.13 23.66 -27.74
N VAL A 307 35.16 24.38 -27.34
CA VAL A 307 35.40 24.79 -25.97
C VAL A 307 34.19 25.59 -25.47
N ARG A 308 33.38 24.98 -24.61
CA ARG A 308 32.61 25.71 -23.61
C ARG A 308 33.12 25.29 -22.24
N SER A 309 33.97 26.16 -21.70
CA SER A 309 34.54 26.05 -20.36
C SER A 309 33.41 26.05 -19.32
N THR A 310 33.19 24.91 -18.68
CA THR A 310 33.29 24.69 -17.22
C THR A 310 32.33 23.58 -16.75
N ASN A 311 32.92 22.46 -16.32
CA ASN A 311 32.36 21.46 -15.40
C ASN A 311 30.96 20.88 -15.70
N CYS A 312 30.74 20.32 -16.88
CA CYS A 312 29.77 19.24 -17.04
C CYS A 312 30.37 18.17 -17.94
N ASN A 313 30.46 16.92 -17.44
CA ASN A 313 30.60 15.76 -18.32
C ASN A 313 29.43 15.82 -19.31
N ASP A 314 29.71 16.12 -20.58
CA ASP A 314 28.70 16.14 -21.64
C ASP A 314 28.17 14.72 -21.84
N ARG A 315 27.05 14.44 -21.18
CA ARG A 315 26.32 13.20 -21.31
C ARG A 315 25.20 13.43 -22.32
N LEU A 316 25.13 12.58 -23.33
CA LEU A 316 24.06 12.57 -24.32
C LEU A 316 22.92 11.71 -23.77
N CYS A 317 21.70 12.19 -23.94
CA CYS A 317 20.49 11.41 -23.75
C CYS A 317 20.01 10.96 -25.12
N LEU A 318 19.85 9.65 -25.31
CA LEU A 318 19.37 9.04 -26.56
C LEU A 318 18.08 8.29 -26.29
N PHE A 319 17.16 8.42 -27.23
CA PHE A 319 15.89 7.72 -27.21
C PHE A 319 16.09 6.27 -27.66
N THR A 320 15.86 5.30 -26.77
CA THR A 320 15.75 3.90 -27.15
C THR A 320 14.29 3.60 -27.41
N LEU A 321 13.86 3.71 -28.67
CA LEU A 321 12.61 3.07 -29.09
C LEU A 321 12.92 1.61 -29.39
N SER A 322 12.36 0.71 -28.57
CA SER A 322 11.85 -0.57 -29.07
C SER A 322 10.34 -0.43 -29.19
#